data_AF-A0A7C3YXC1-F1
#
_entry.id   AF-A0A7C3YXC1-F1
#
_cell.length_a   1.000
_cell.length_b   1.000
_cell.length_c   1.000
_cell.angle_alpha   90.00
_cell.angle_beta   90.00
_cell.angle_gamma   90.00
#
_symmetry.space_group_name_H-M   'P 1'
#
loop_
_entity.id
_entity.type
_entity.pdbx_description
1 polymer ?
#
loop_
_entity_poly.entity_id
_entity_poly.type
_entity_poly.pdbx_seq_one_letter_code
_entity_poly.pdbx_strand_id
1 'polypeptide(L)' 'MKTLKVRWQRLVHNDETCPRCRQTEVELEEAISSLREALAPLGIDVSLEKEGIT' A
#
# COMPACT_ATOMS: atom_id res chain seq x y z
N MET A 1 -9.80 17.54 5.21
CA MET A 1 -9.38 16.55 4.21
C MET A 1 -9.39 15.19 4.89
N LYS A 2 -10.05 14.18 4.32
CA LYS A 2 -10.09 12.83 4.92
C LYS A 2 -8.99 11.99 4.28
N THR A 3 -8.30 11.16 5.04
CA THR A 3 -7.26 10.27 4.51
C THR A 3 -7.68 8.82 4.75
N LEU A 4 -7.82 8.05 3.68
CA LEU A 4 -7.97 6.61 3.74
C LEU A 4 -6.60 5.98 3.91
N LYS A 5 -6.38 5.37 5.09
CA LYS A 5 -5.15 4.64 5.37
C LYS A 5 -5.30 3.18 4.96
N VAL A 6 -4.49 2.75 4.01
CA VAL A 6 -4.36 1.35 3.63
C VAL A 6 -3.10 0.81 4.27
N ARG A 7 -3.23 -0.25 5.07
CA ARG A 7 -2.08 -0.91 5.69
C ARG A 7 -1.82 -2.24 4.98
N TRP A 8 -0.58 -2.43 4.55
CA TRP A 8 -0.13 -3.69 3.99
C TRP A 8 0.92 -4.33 4.90
N GLN A 9 0.57 -5.49 5.41
CA GLN A 9 1.46 -6.33 6.21
C GLN A 9 2.22 -7.28 5.30
N ARG A 10 3.55 -7.26 5.41
CA ARG A 10 4.43 -8.11 4.60
C ARG A 10 5.45 -8.80 5.48
N LEU A 11 5.78 -10.04 5.12
CA LEU A 11 6.90 -10.73 5.75
C LEU A 11 8.21 -10.06 5.34
N VAL A 12 9.00 -9.65 6.34
CA VAL A 12 10.34 -9.09 6.13
C VAL A 12 11.36 -10.14 6.56
N HIS A 13 12.26 -10.50 5.65
CA HIS A 13 13.34 -11.45 5.91
C HIS A 13 14.65 -10.87 5.38
N ASN A 14 15.69 -10.82 6.21
CA ASN A 14 16.96 -10.14 5.91
C ASN A 14 16.76 -8.69 5.45
N ASP A 15 15.92 -7.93 6.17
CA ASP A 15 15.55 -6.54 5.87
C ASP A 15 14.84 -6.31 4.52
N GLU A 16 14.53 -7.37 3.77
CA GLU A 16 13.80 -7.29 2.51
C GLU A 16 12.38 -7.86 2.61
N THR A 17 11.48 -7.30 1.81
CA THR A 17 10.19 -7.93 1.51
C THR A 17 10.44 -9.32 0.94
N CYS A 18 9.81 -10.34 1.55
CA CYS A 18 9.95 -11.72 1.12
C CYS A 18 9.68 -11.88 -0.41
N PRO A 19 10.35 -12.79 -1.14
CA PRO A 19 10.14 -12.93 -2.59
C PRO A 19 8.68 -13.19 -2.99
N ARG A 20 7.92 -13.90 -2.14
CA ARG A 20 6.47 -14.13 -2.34
C ARG A 20 5.63 -12.88 -2.16
N CYS A 21 6.09 -11.97 -1.30
CA CYS A 21 5.40 -10.75 -0.91
C CYS A 21 5.69 -9.60 -1.89
N ARG A 22 6.82 -9.66 -2.61
CA ARG A 22 7.30 -8.60 -3.51
C ARG A 22 6.35 -8.33 -4.68
N GLN A 23 5.76 -9.36 -5.28
CA GLN A 23 4.78 -9.13 -6.36
C GLN A 23 3.53 -8.42 -5.82
N THR A 24 3.09 -8.76 -4.61
CA THR A 24 1.95 -8.10 -3.97
C THR A 24 2.23 -6.61 -3.75
N GLU A 25 3.48 -6.22 -3.47
CA GLU A 25 3.87 -4.80 -3.34
C GLU A 25 3.56 -4.00 -4.60
N VAL A 26 3.93 -4.55 -5.77
CA VAL A 26 3.77 -3.89 -7.08
C VAL A 26 2.29 -3.69 -7.39
N GLU A 27 1.50 -4.77 -7.32
CA GLU A 27 0.06 -4.71 -7.58
C GLU A 27 -0.66 -3.75 -6.62
N LEU A 28 -0.21 -3.71 -5.37
CA LEU A 28 -0.78 -2.82 -4.37
C LEU A 28 -0.47 -1.35 -4.65
N GLU A 29 0.73 -1.03 -5.11
CA GLU A 29 1.09 0.33 -5.51
C GLU A 29 0.23 0.82 -6.70
N GLU A 30 0.00 -0.03 -7.70
CA GLU A 30 -0.89 0.27 -8.83
C GLU A 30 -2.35 0.49 -8.39
N ALA A 31 -2.85 -0.37 -7.51
CA ALA A 31 -4.19 -0.25 -6.95
C ALA A 31 -4.35 1.04 -6.12
N ILE A 32 -3.34 1.43 -5.34
CA ILE A 32 -3.34 2.67 -4.56
C ILE A 32 -3.34 3.90 -5.48
N SER A 33 -2.59 3.87 -6.59
CA SER A 33 -2.61 4.96 -7.58
C SER A 33 -4.01 5.14 -8.16
N SER A 34 -4.62 4.03 -8.61
CA SER A 34 -5.99 4.04 -9.15
C SER A 34 -7.01 4.56 -8.13
N LEU A 35 -6.86 4.16 -6.86
CA LEU A 35 -7.74 4.59 -5.78
C LEU A 35 -7.58 6.08 -5.44
N ARG A 36 -6.37 6.62 -5.51
CA ARG A 36 -6.11 8.07 -5.34
C ARG A 36 -6.84 8.88 -6.39
N GLU A 37 -6.73 8.49 -7.66
CA GLU A 37 -7.40 9.18 -8.77
C GLU A 37 -8.92 9.14 -8.62
N ALA A 38 -9.47 7.98 -8.26
CA ALA A 38 -10.91 7.82 -8.08
C ALA A 38 -11.48 8.64 -6.90
N LEU A 39 -10.70 8.82 -5.84
CA LEU A 39 -11.14 9.47 -4.60
C LEU A 39 -10.78 10.96 -4.51
N ALA A 40 -9.85 11.45 -5.33
CA ALA A 40 -9.47 12.86 -5.37
C ALA A 40 -10.65 13.83 -5.56
N PRO A 41 -11.64 13.58 -6.46
CA PRO A 41 -12.81 14.46 -6.62
C PRO A 41 -13.67 14.58 -5.36
N LEU A 42 -13.59 13.60 -4.45
CA LEU A 42 -14.32 13.60 -3.18
C LEU A 42 -13.52 14.28 -2.05
N GLY A 43 -12.32 14.80 -2.34
CA GLY A 43 -11.44 15.41 -1.34
C GLY A 43 -10.88 14.40 -0.33
N ILE A 44 -10.75 13.13 -0.74
CA ILE A 44 -10.20 12.04 0.06
C ILE A 44 -8.81 11.70 -0.49
N ASP A 45 -7.80 11.75 0.38
CA ASP A 45 -6.45 11.30 0.08
C ASP A 45 -6.27 9.82 0.47
N VAL A 46 -5.28 9.15 -0.11
CA VAL A 46 -4.99 7.73 0.15
C VAL A 46 -3.52 7.54 0.48
N SER A 47 -3.24 6.94 1.63
CA SER A 47 -1.88 6.63 2.07
C SER A 47 -1.68 5.12 2.23
N LEU A 48 -0.60 4.59 1.66
CA LEU A 48 -0.17 3.21 1.86
C LEU A 48 0.89 3.15 2.97
N GLU A 49 0.60 2.41 4.04
CA GLU A 49 1.53 2.11 5.14
C GLU A 49 2.04 0.67 4.98
N LYS A 50 3.36 0.49 4.84
CA LYS A 50 4.01 -0.83 4.74
C LYS A 50 4.47 -1.29 6.12
N GLU A 51 3.78 -2.25 6.72
CA GLU A 51 4.10 -2.82 8.03
C GLU A 51 4.85 -4.16 7.84
N GLY A 52 6.04 -4.27 8.43
CA GLY A 52 6.81 -5.51 8.41
C GLY A 52 6.39 -6.43 9.54
N ILE A 53 6.17 -7.70 9.24
CA ILE A 53 6.04 -8.78 10.22
C ILE A 53 7.27 -9.70 10.10
N THR A 54 7.83 -10.11 11.24
CA THR A 54 9.00 -10.99 11.36
C THR A 54 8.59 -12.41 11.72
#